data_AF-A0A974YJN4-F1
#
_entry.id   AF-A0A974YJN4-F1
#
_cell.length_a   1.000
_cell.length_b   1.000
_cell.length_c   1.000
_cell.angle_alpha   90.00
_cell.angle_beta   90.00
_cell.angle_gamma   90.00
#
_symmetry.space_group_name_H-M   'P 1'
#
loop_
_entity.id
_entity.type
_entity.pdbx_description
1 polymer ?
#
loop_
_entity_poly.entity_id
_entity_poly.type
_entity_poly.pdbx_seq_one_letter_code
_entity_poly.pdbx_strand_id
1 'polypeptide(L)'
;MQDLLQASGYRKNGKVWSHETTRDAFRYNDGDASEMRILDVMRLSADTSLFSKELERAITDWPSNYHLNPTRTNLFRPIKHLIRGPVLEIGAGAGAMTRFLGEEGHEVLALEGSPRRAATIAERCRDLPNVTVLAEPLQNFEIDQKFATVTLIGVLEYARVFFGAEDGQDAIERMLAKARSLLAPGGVLIIAIENQIGLKYLAGFPEDHLARPMVGVEDQYTQNGPVTFGKRELSHRVTAAGLPHQKYWFPFPDYKLPRFVLNEEALTADLPTDFSPLIRGATATDPQRPGILAFEQDLAWDVIARNGLQGDLANSFLLVSSAQPLAADDVMATHFTGGRDAQYQKLVRFVRKGEQLVVEREAIQADNNGMNLSPLKINLEDEVFETGLVWRDIGKRCLLQDGWSVEHLANWTSVWKQALDQHLAGMGIPAPMQLQDRVPGSLLDAIPRNLIVGEKLSFIDLEWVYDQPIEFGYLMFRGLWDLISDTRAAATPAAGTPNKVGDLIFQIMEYLGYPVAAQTVIDYHAQEVRFHSSVTGRALQTNSADLLLTIGRRLNFADIRELQVQIQRLNAQNQALTQELEGERRKVRDMLDAVNGYSLRAG
;
A
#
# COMPACT_ATOMS: atom_id res chain seq x y z
N MET A 1 16.10 20.99 24.52
CA MET A 1 15.15 21.76 23.68
C MET A 1 14.38 22.91 24.37
N GLN A 2 13.74 22.70 25.54
CA GLN A 2 12.78 23.69 26.10
C GLN A 2 13.39 25.07 26.41
N ASP A 3 14.54 25.12 27.07
CA ASP A 3 15.22 26.38 27.41
C ASP A 3 15.60 27.20 26.16
N LEU A 4 15.99 26.50 25.10
CA LEU A 4 16.34 27.10 23.82
C LEU A 4 15.10 27.74 23.17
N LEU A 5 13.95 27.07 23.16
CA LEU A 5 12.71 27.64 22.64
C LEU A 5 12.29 28.88 23.43
N GLN A 6 12.41 28.84 24.76
CA GLN A 6 12.11 30.00 25.58
C GLN A 6 13.05 31.18 25.28
N ALA A 7 14.36 30.91 25.11
CA ALA A 7 15.33 31.93 24.72
C ALA A 7 15.08 32.51 23.32
N SER A 8 14.49 31.72 22.41
CA SER A 8 14.11 32.14 21.05
C SER A 8 12.71 32.77 20.96
N GLY A 9 12.09 33.15 22.08
CA GLY A 9 10.82 33.90 22.09
C GLY A 9 9.57 33.03 21.90
N TYR A 10 9.67 31.73 22.16
CA TYR A 10 8.52 30.82 22.20
C TYR A 10 8.00 30.65 23.62
N ARG A 11 6.68 30.47 23.76
CA ARG A 11 6.02 30.11 25.02
C ARG A 11 5.28 28.79 24.89
N LYS A 12 5.25 28.06 25.99
CA LYS A 12 4.52 26.81 26.11
C LYS A 12 3.09 27.07 26.57
N ASN A 13 2.11 26.64 25.77
CA ASN A 13 0.69 26.60 26.12
C ASN A 13 0.22 25.15 26.20
N GLY A 14 -0.03 24.66 27.41
CA GLY A 14 -0.24 23.23 27.66
C GLY A 14 1.00 22.42 27.28
N LYS A 15 0.88 21.58 26.24
CA LYS A 15 1.97 20.73 25.72
C LYS A 15 2.60 21.25 24.43
N VAL A 16 2.07 22.33 23.85
CA VAL A 16 2.49 22.88 22.56
C VAL A 16 3.24 24.19 22.78
N TRP A 17 4.37 24.36 22.12
CA TRP A 17 5.08 25.64 22.04
C TRP A 17 4.54 26.47 20.88
N SER A 18 4.49 27.78 21.04
CA SER A 18 4.13 28.73 19.98
C SER A 18 4.87 30.05 20.18
N HIS A 19 5.07 30.82 19.12
CA HIS A 19 5.73 32.12 19.23
C HIS A 19 4.89 33.11 20.06
N GLU A 20 5.52 34.03 20.80
CA GLU A 20 4.84 35.01 21.65
C GLU A 20 3.93 35.97 20.88
N THR A 21 4.35 36.35 19.67
CA THR A 21 3.55 37.16 18.75
C THR A 21 2.84 36.28 17.73
N THR A 22 1.56 36.57 17.49
CA THR A 22 0.81 35.94 16.40
C THR A 22 1.46 36.32 15.07
N ARG A 23 2.11 35.34 14.43
CA ARG A 23 2.64 35.43 13.06
C ARG A 23 1.62 34.88 12.07
N ASP A 24 1.80 35.13 10.78
CA ASP A 24 0.82 34.79 9.72
C ASP A 24 0.21 33.38 9.88
N ALA A 25 -1.13 33.31 9.72
CA ALA A 25 -1.86 32.08 9.93
C ALA A 25 -1.55 31.03 8.84
N PHE A 26 -1.23 29.80 9.26
CA PHE A 26 -1.16 28.64 8.40
C PHE A 26 -2.55 28.28 7.86
N ARG A 27 -2.71 28.14 6.54
CA ARG A 27 -4.04 28.04 5.88
C ARG A 27 -4.38 26.65 5.34
N TYR A 28 -3.45 25.69 5.35
CA TYR A 28 -3.69 24.35 4.84
C TYR A 28 -4.39 23.46 5.89
N ASN A 29 -5.41 22.70 5.47
CA ASN A 29 -6.13 21.73 6.30
C ASN A 29 -6.75 20.61 5.43
N ASP A 30 -6.93 19.42 6.01
CA ASP A 30 -7.57 18.25 5.35
C ASP A 30 -9.11 18.22 5.57
N GLY A 31 -9.69 19.37 5.92
CA GLY A 31 -11.08 19.52 6.32
C GLY A 31 -11.27 19.55 7.84
N ASP A 32 -12.02 20.54 8.32
CA ASP A 32 -12.11 20.83 9.75
C ASP A 32 -12.65 19.66 10.59
N ALA A 33 -13.70 18.99 10.10
CA ALA A 33 -14.34 17.87 10.79
C ALA A 33 -13.41 16.65 10.89
N SER A 34 -12.65 16.36 9.83
CA SER A 34 -11.70 15.24 9.78
C SER A 34 -10.57 15.42 10.78
N GLU A 35 -9.95 16.61 10.81
CA GLU A 35 -8.85 16.90 11.73
C GLU A 35 -9.31 16.92 13.19
N MET A 36 -10.51 17.44 13.47
CA MET A 36 -11.08 17.43 14.82
C MET A 36 -11.33 15.99 15.30
N ARG A 37 -11.88 15.13 14.42
CA ARG A 37 -12.10 13.73 14.75
C ARG A 37 -10.80 13.00 15.10
N ILE A 38 -9.72 13.25 14.37
CA ILE A 38 -8.41 12.63 14.66
C ILE A 38 -7.88 13.11 16.02
N LEU A 39 -8.01 14.40 16.33
CA LEU A 39 -7.64 14.94 17.64
C LEU A 39 -8.45 14.29 18.78
N ASP A 40 -9.76 14.14 18.59
CA ASP A 40 -10.63 13.52 19.59
C ASP A 40 -10.30 12.04 19.78
N VAL A 41 -10.01 11.30 18.72
CA VAL A 41 -9.48 9.92 18.80
C VAL A 41 -8.21 9.90 19.64
N MET A 42 -7.26 10.81 19.41
CA MET A 42 -6.03 10.87 20.20
C MET A 42 -6.30 11.19 21.67
N ARG A 43 -7.26 12.05 22.00
CA ARG A 43 -7.61 12.39 23.39
C ARG A 43 -8.30 11.24 24.13
N LEU A 44 -9.15 10.50 23.44
CA LEU A 44 -9.96 9.43 24.01
C LEU A 44 -9.23 8.09 24.11
N SER A 45 -8.18 7.90 23.31
CA SER A 45 -7.41 6.65 23.30
C SER A 45 -6.50 6.55 24.52
N ALA A 46 -6.51 5.42 25.22
CA ALA A 46 -5.58 5.15 26.30
C ALA A 46 -4.19 4.83 25.77
N ASP A 47 -4.13 4.03 24.70
CA ASP A 47 -2.90 3.66 24.00
C ASP A 47 -2.74 4.46 22.69
N THR A 48 -1.71 5.29 22.61
CA THR A 48 -1.33 6.05 21.40
C THR A 48 -0.02 5.57 20.77
N SER A 49 0.45 4.38 21.16
CA SER A 49 1.62 3.74 20.58
C SER A 49 1.43 3.40 19.11
N LEU A 50 2.55 3.11 18.45
CA LEU A 50 2.55 2.74 17.02
C LEU A 50 1.59 1.60 16.70
N PHE A 51 1.38 0.64 17.60
CA PHE A 51 0.58 -0.56 17.37
C PHE A 51 -0.75 -0.56 18.11
N SER A 52 -1.24 0.62 18.50
CA SER A 52 -2.51 0.76 19.21
C SER A 52 -3.69 0.21 18.40
N LYS A 53 -4.34 -0.82 18.96
CA LYS A 53 -5.60 -1.37 18.40
C LYS A 53 -6.74 -0.37 18.49
N GLU A 54 -6.70 0.58 19.43
CA GLU A 54 -7.70 1.64 19.55
C GLU A 54 -7.62 2.58 18.34
N LEU A 55 -6.40 3.00 17.97
CA LEU A 55 -6.18 3.84 16.79
C LEU A 55 -6.53 3.12 15.49
N GLU A 56 -6.18 1.84 15.36
CA GLU A 56 -6.51 1.02 14.18
C GLU A 56 -8.04 0.90 13.99
N ARG A 57 -8.80 0.68 15.08
CA ARG A 57 -10.27 0.58 15.04
C ARG A 57 -10.95 1.91 14.72
N ALA A 58 -10.28 3.04 14.93
CA ALA A 58 -10.80 4.37 14.62
C ALA A 58 -10.65 4.78 13.13
N ILE A 59 -10.03 3.92 12.31
CA ILE A 59 -9.89 4.12 10.88
C ILE A 59 -11.21 3.84 10.17
N THR A 60 -11.80 4.88 9.58
CA THR A 60 -13.11 4.82 8.90
C THR A 60 -13.12 5.46 7.51
N ASP A 61 -12.07 6.20 7.17
CA ASP A 61 -11.93 6.95 5.94
C ASP A 61 -10.44 7.13 5.58
N TRP A 62 -10.16 7.77 4.45
CA TRP A 62 -8.79 8.03 4.01
C TRP A 62 -7.99 8.92 4.99
N PRO A 63 -8.47 10.09 5.46
CA PRO A 63 -7.73 10.91 6.43
C PRO A 63 -7.32 10.15 7.71
N SER A 64 -8.23 9.37 8.32
CA SER A 64 -7.87 8.54 9.47
C SER A 64 -6.92 7.41 9.11
N ASN A 65 -7.08 6.77 7.94
CA ASN A 65 -6.13 5.76 7.50
C ASN A 65 -4.72 6.36 7.32
N TYR A 66 -4.61 7.54 6.71
CA TYR A 66 -3.34 8.24 6.52
C TYR A 66 -2.67 8.58 7.86
N HIS A 67 -3.42 9.05 8.86
CA HIS A 67 -2.84 9.51 10.12
C HIS A 67 -2.69 8.44 11.22
N LEU A 68 -3.55 7.42 11.23
CA LEU A 68 -3.64 6.43 12.32
C LEU A 68 -3.02 5.08 11.95
N ASN A 69 -2.85 4.76 10.66
CA ASN A 69 -2.38 3.44 10.26
C ASN A 69 -0.89 3.23 10.60
N PRO A 70 -0.53 2.15 11.34
CA PRO A 70 0.86 1.85 11.70
C PRO A 70 1.79 1.69 10.49
N THR A 71 1.23 1.24 9.36
CA THR A 71 1.97 0.97 8.12
C THR A 71 2.75 2.19 7.63
N ARG A 72 2.25 3.40 7.92
CA ARG A 72 2.95 4.65 7.55
C ARG A 72 4.38 4.70 8.09
N THR A 73 4.60 4.13 9.28
CA THR A 73 5.91 4.18 9.96
C THR A 73 6.94 3.24 9.35
N ASN A 74 6.51 2.31 8.49
CA ASN A 74 7.40 1.45 7.73
C ASN A 74 8.33 2.24 6.81
N LEU A 75 8.00 3.50 6.50
CA LEU A 75 8.84 4.39 5.69
C LEU A 75 10.25 4.54 6.27
N PHE A 76 10.38 4.67 7.59
CA PHE A 76 11.68 4.92 8.23
C PHE A 76 12.43 3.65 8.64
N ARG A 77 11.76 2.50 8.73
CA ARG A 77 12.37 1.26 9.19
C ARG A 77 13.62 0.84 8.39
N PRO A 78 13.66 0.93 7.04
CA PRO A 78 14.85 0.56 6.27
C PRO A 78 16.04 1.50 6.52
N ILE A 79 15.77 2.78 6.79
CA ILE A 79 16.79 3.82 6.96
C ILE A 79 17.04 4.19 8.42
N LYS A 80 16.54 3.40 9.38
CA LYS A 80 16.63 3.70 10.82
C LYS A 80 18.06 3.99 11.27
N HIS A 81 19.03 3.25 10.73
CA HIS A 81 20.45 3.42 11.04
C HIS A 81 21.06 4.75 10.51
N LEU A 82 20.39 5.44 9.59
CA LEU A 82 20.78 6.76 9.07
C LEU A 82 20.18 7.92 9.88
N ILE A 83 19.13 7.65 10.67
CA ILE A 83 18.46 8.66 11.49
C ILE A 83 19.23 8.84 12.80
N ARG A 84 19.61 10.09 13.09
CA ARG A 84 20.40 10.45 14.28
C ARG A 84 19.81 11.68 14.95
N GLY A 85 19.77 11.66 16.29
CA GLY A 85 19.30 12.78 17.12
C GLY A 85 20.35 13.89 17.29
N PRO A 86 19.94 15.14 17.55
CA PRO A 86 18.56 15.60 17.63
C PRO A 86 17.90 15.69 16.23
N VAL A 87 16.60 15.38 16.15
CA VAL A 87 15.81 15.34 14.92
C VAL A 87 14.87 16.55 14.86
N LEU A 88 14.85 17.23 13.72
CA LEU A 88 13.80 18.21 13.38
C LEU A 88 12.87 17.60 12.33
N GLU A 89 11.63 17.37 12.73
CA GLU A 89 10.57 16.95 11.81
C GLU A 89 9.77 18.16 11.37
N ILE A 90 9.92 18.56 10.12
CA ILE A 90 9.18 19.67 9.52
C ILE A 90 7.88 19.13 8.92
N GLY A 91 6.75 19.76 9.22
CA GLY A 91 5.44 19.33 8.72
C GLY A 91 4.99 18.01 9.35
N ALA A 92 5.08 17.92 10.67
CA ALA A 92 4.84 16.67 11.41
C ALA A 92 3.39 16.14 11.31
N GLY A 93 2.44 16.92 10.79
CA GLY A 93 1.06 16.50 10.56
C GLY A 93 0.39 16.07 11.87
N ALA A 94 -0.22 14.89 11.89
CA ALA A 94 -0.80 14.31 13.12
C ALA A 94 0.21 13.47 13.94
N GLY A 95 1.51 13.59 13.69
CA GLY A 95 2.57 13.04 14.53
C GLY A 95 2.85 11.56 14.36
N ALA A 96 2.50 10.96 13.21
CA ALA A 96 2.77 9.54 12.97
C ALA A 96 4.27 9.23 12.91
N MET A 97 5.04 10.05 12.19
CA MET A 97 6.49 9.90 12.13
C MET A 97 7.13 10.41 13.43
N THR A 98 6.60 11.47 14.04
CA THR A 98 7.02 11.93 15.37
C THR A 98 6.98 10.83 16.42
N ARG A 99 5.86 10.09 16.48
CA ARG A 99 5.67 8.98 17.42
C ARG A 99 6.73 7.89 17.19
N PHE A 100 6.98 7.53 15.93
CA PHE A 100 8.02 6.56 15.59
C PHE A 100 9.40 7.03 16.06
N LEU A 101 9.80 8.25 15.70
CA LEU A 101 11.11 8.80 16.08
C LEU A 101 11.28 8.88 17.61
N GLY A 102 10.20 9.22 18.33
CA GLY A 102 10.19 9.28 19.78
C GLY A 102 10.28 7.90 20.45
N GLU A 103 9.55 6.90 19.97
CA GLU A 103 9.66 5.51 20.48
C GLU A 103 11.03 4.90 20.19
N GLU A 104 11.68 5.31 19.10
CA GLU A 104 13.06 4.94 18.77
C GLU A 104 14.11 5.68 19.63
N GLY A 105 13.69 6.51 20.59
CA GLY A 105 14.54 7.15 21.58
C GLY A 105 15.25 8.41 21.11
N HIS A 106 14.90 8.97 19.94
CA HIS A 106 15.50 10.22 19.47
C HIS A 106 14.94 11.44 20.23
N GLU A 107 15.76 12.47 20.46
CA GLU A 107 15.24 13.80 20.84
C GLU A 107 14.62 14.43 19.59
N VAL A 108 13.31 14.71 19.60
CA VAL A 108 12.55 15.18 18.44
C VAL A 108 11.96 16.57 18.71
N LEU A 109 12.19 17.50 17.79
CA LEU A 109 11.40 18.71 17.65
C LEU A 109 10.43 18.54 16.47
N ALA A 110 9.15 18.36 16.76
CA ALA A 110 8.09 18.31 15.76
C ALA A 110 7.58 19.73 15.47
N LEU A 111 7.88 20.23 14.28
CA LEU A 111 7.48 21.54 13.78
C LEU A 111 6.24 21.39 12.89
N GLU A 112 5.13 22.00 13.28
CA GLU A 112 3.86 21.91 12.56
C GLU A 112 3.19 23.28 12.47
N GLY A 113 2.84 23.71 11.26
CA GLY A 113 2.25 25.03 11.04
C GLY A 113 0.83 25.17 11.58
N SER A 114 0.05 24.08 11.59
CA SER A 114 -1.32 24.06 12.10
C SER A 114 -1.35 23.85 13.63
N PRO A 115 -1.86 24.81 14.43
CA PRO A 115 -1.99 24.63 15.87
C PRO A 115 -2.84 23.43 16.28
N ARG A 116 -3.83 23.06 15.44
CA ARG A 116 -4.70 21.90 15.67
C ARG A 116 -3.92 20.60 15.51
N ARG A 117 -3.15 20.47 14.44
CA ARG A 117 -2.29 19.31 14.20
C ARG A 117 -1.18 19.22 15.25
N ALA A 118 -0.60 20.35 15.66
CA ALA A 118 0.31 20.42 16.79
C ALA A 118 -0.31 19.90 18.10
N ALA A 119 -1.57 20.26 18.40
CA ALA A 119 -2.30 19.68 19.53
C ALA A 119 -2.48 18.17 19.39
N THR A 120 -2.77 17.66 18.19
CA THR A 120 -2.85 16.22 17.91
C THR A 120 -1.53 15.51 18.16
N ILE A 121 -0.39 16.07 17.70
CA ILE A 121 0.95 15.51 17.97
C ILE A 121 1.21 15.45 19.47
N ALA A 122 0.89 16.53 20.19
CA ALA A 122 1.11 16.62 21.63
C ALA A 122 0.26 15.63 22.44
N GLU A 123 -0.95 15.31 21.96
CA GLU A 123 -1.75 14.24 22.53
C GLU A 123 -1.19 12.87 22.16
N ARG A 124 -0.85 12.63 20.90
CA ARG A 124 -0.29 11.36 20.44
C ARG A 124 1.02 10.98 21.14
N CYS A 125 1.86 11.96 21.45
CA CYS A 125 3.19 11.76 22.07
C CYS A 125 3.22 12.15 23.55
N ARG A 126 2.07 12.21 24.23
CA ARG A 126 1.97 12.69 25.62
C ARG A 126 2.81 11.92 26.64
N ASP A 127 3.13 10.67 26.34
CA ASP A 127 3.92 9.73 27.13
C ASP A 127 5.41 9.72 26.75
N LEU A 128 5.83 10.52 25.74
CA LEU A 128 7.20 10.56 25.23
C LEU A 128 7.90 11.87 25.64
N PRO A 129 8.71 11.87 26.72
CA PRO A 129 9.35 13.09 27.24
C PRO A 129 10.44 13.65 26.31
N ASN A 130 10.93 12.84 25.37
CA ASN A 130 11.91 13.20 24.35
C ASN A 130 11.31 13.89 23.12
N VAL A 131 9.98 14.09 23.08
CA VAL A 131 9.28 14.80 21.99
C VAL A 131 8.88 16.21 22.45
N THR A 132 9.29 17.22 21.68
CA THR A 132 8.85 18.60 21.83
C THR A 132 8.04 19.00 20.60
N VAL A 133 6.86 19.60 20.82
CA VAL A 133 5.97 20.05 19.73
C VAL A 133 5.96 21.57 19.65
N LEU A 134 6.22 22.11 18.46
CA LEU A 134 6.21 23.54 18.16
C LEU A 134 5.22 23.84 17.03
N ALA A 135 4.22 24.66 17.35
CA ALA A 135 3.27 25.20 16.39
C ALA A 135 3.84 26.45 15.70
N GLU A 136 4.57 26.26 14.60
CA GLU A 136 5.07 27.36 13.77
C GLU A 136 5.35 26.90 12.34
N PRO A 137 5.05 27.73 11.31
CA PRO A 137 5.40 27.39 9.94
C PRO A 137 6.91 27.60 9.67
N LEU A 138 7.49 26.77 8.80
CA LEU A 138 8.94 26.71 8.55
C LEU A 138 9.56 28.06 8.15
N GLN A 139 8.85 28.88 7.37
CA GLN A 139 9.36 30.17 6.91
C GLN A 139 9.67 31.13 8.06
N ASN A 140 8.96 30.99 9.20
CA ASN A 140 9.13 31.82 10.39
C ASN A 140 10.03 31.18 11.45
N PHE A 141 10.36 29.89 11.29
CA PHE A 141 11.10 29.13 12.28
C PHE A 141 12.56 29.55 12.32
N GLU A 142 13.01 30.10 13.45
CA GLU A 142 14.37 30.57 13.64
C GLU A 142 14.89 30.14 15.02
N ILE A 143 15.97 29.37 15.01
CA ILE A 143 16.60 28.85 16.23
C ILE A 143 18.09 28.63 15.99
N ASP A 144 18.90 28.80 17.03
CA ASP A 144 20.36 28.63 16.95
C ASP A 144 20.83 27.17 17.03
N GLN A 145 19.90 26.21 17.17
CA GLN A 145 20.20 24.78 17.16
C GLN A 145 20.33 24.22 15.74
N LYS A 146 21.27 23.30 15.58
CA LYS A 146 21.40 22.45 14.39
C LYS A 146 21.03 21.01 14.69
N PHE A 147 20.53 20.29 13.69
CA PHE A 147 19.97 18.96 13.83
C PHE A 147 20.80 17.93 13.06
N ALA A 148 20.97 16.75 13.66
CA ALA A 148 21.67 15.65 12.99
C ALA A 148 20.79 15.02 11.89
N THR A 149 19.46 15.15 12.03
CA THR A 149 18.49 14.76 11.00
C THR A 149 17.42 15.85 10.86
N VAL A 150 17.12 16.24 9.63
CA VAL A 150 15.97 17.08 9.28
C VAL A 150 15.10 16.28 8.32
N THR A 151 13.77 16.31 8.48
CA THR A 151 12.85 15.57 7.60
C THR A 151 11.84 16.48 6.90
N LEU A 152 11.54 16.17 5.64
CA LEU A 152 10.47 16.76 4.81
C LEU A 152 9.64 15.61 4.22
N ILE A 153 8.63 15.14 4.95
CA ILE A 153 7.83 13.96 4.58
C ILE A 153 6.45 14.40 4.11
N GLY A 154 6.23 14.49 2.80
CA GLY A 154 5.01 15.09 2.23
C GLY A 154 4.91 16.59 2.55
N VAL A 155 5.97 17.33 2.25
CA VAL A 155 6.11 18.77 2.58
C VAL A 155 6.70 19.56 1.41
N LEU A 156 7.71 19.01 0.73
CA LEU A 156 8.45 19.72 -0.32
C LEU A 156 7.55 20.11 -1.49
N GLU A 157 6.54 19.30 -1.80
CA GLU A 157 5.55 19.56 -2.83
C GLU A 157 4.77 20.86 -2.61
N TYR A 158 4.64 21.30 -1.35
CA TYR A 158 3.90 22.49 -0.95
C TYR A 158 4.79 23.73 -0.82
N ALA A 159 6.07 23.70 -1.22
CA ALA A 159 6.95 24.85 -1.01
C ALA A 159 6.44 26.14 -1.68
N ARG A 160 5.84 26.05 -2.87
CA ARG A 160 5.20 27.20 -3.57
C ARG A 160 4.02 27.78 -2.79
N VAL A 161 3.32 26.95 -2.02
CA VAL A 161 2.20 27.37 -1.17
C VAL A 161 2.70 28.07 0.10
N PHE A 162 3.78 27.56 0.72
CA PHE A 162 4.26 28.06 2.02
C PHE A 162 5.25 29.22 1.94
N PHE A 163 6.17 29.20 0.97
CA PHE A 163 7.16 30.26 0.79
C PHE A 163 6.69 31.33 -0.20
N GLY A 164 5.58 31.12 -0.91
CA GLY A 164 5.04 32.04 -1.92
C GLY A 164 5.96 32.21 -3.15
N ALA A 165 5.55 33.06 -4.09
CA ALA A 165 6.43 33.52 -5.17
C ALA A 165 7.11 34.82 -4.72
N GLU A 166 8.45 34.83 -4.61
CA GLU A 166 9.19 36.10 -4.65
C GLU A 166 9.86 36.20 -6.01
N ASP A 167 9.92 37.41 -6.58
CA ASP A 167 10.48 37.64 -7.91
C ASP A 167 11.94 37.14 -7.97
N GLY A 168 12.17 36.15 -8.84
CA GLY A 168 13.51 35.63 -9.15
C GLY A 168 14.05 34.55 -8.22
N GLN A 169 13.28 34.04 -7.24
CA GLN A 169 13.70 32.90 -6.40
C GLN A 169 12.70 31.75 -6.43
N ASP A 170 13.18 30.53 -6.69
CA ASP A 170 12.36 29.32 -6.67
C ASP A 170 12.03 28.93 -5.21
N ALA A 171 10.74 28.81 -4.89
CA ALA A 171 10.25 28.42 -3.57
C ALA A 171 10.80 27.06 -3.10
N ILE A 172 11.05 26.14 -4.03
CA ILE A 172 11.64 24.83 -3.75
C ILE A 172 13.08 25.00 -3.25
N GLU A 173 13.87 25.83 -3.94
CA GLU A 173 15.26 26.11 -3.57
C GLU A 173 15.35 26.80 -2.21
N ARG A 174 14.45 27.74 -1.91
CA ARG A 174 14.40 28.40 -0.60
C ARG A 174 14.08 27.44 0.54
N MET A 175 13.09 26.55 0.35
CA MET A 175 12.75 25.56 1.36
C MET A 175 13.91 24.59 1.60
N LEU A 176 14.56 24.10 0.53
CA LEU A 176 15.73 23.23 0.63
C LEU A 176 16.91 23.96 1.31
N ALA A 177 17.16 25.22 0.98
CA ALA A 177 18.19 26.03 1.61
C ALA A 177 17.91 26.24 3.11
N LYS A 178 16.66 26.52 3.48
CA LYS A 178 16.22 26.64 4.88
C LYS A 178 16.43 25.32 5.64
N ALA A 179 15.97 24.20 5.09
CA ALA A 179 16.17 22.88 5.69
C ALA A 179 17.66 22.53 5.85
N ARG A 180 18.47 22.79 4.82
CA ARG A 180 19.93 22.60 4.85
C ARG A 180 20.60 23.48 5.91
N SER A 181 20.15 24.72 6.08
CA SER A 181 20.69 25.63 7.10
C SER A 181 20.47 25.13 8.53
N LEU A 182 19.50 24.24 8.75
CA LEU A 182 19.17 23.67 10.06
C LEU A 182 19.96 22.39 10.35
N LEU A 183 20.72 21.86 9.37
CA LEU A 183 21.55 20.68 9.58
C LEU A 183 22.85 21.00 10.32
N ALA A 184 23.24 20.09 11.21
CA ALA A 184 24.58 20.04 11.78
C ALA A 184 25.58 19.53 10.72
N PRO A 185 26.89 19.78 10.89
CA PRO A 185 27.91 19.16 10.04
C PRO A 185 27.75 17.63 10.02
N GLY A 186 27.68 17.04 8.82
CA GLY A 186 27.44 15.59 8.64
C GLY A 186 26.01 15.13 8.93
N GLY A 187 25.09 16.06 9.19
CA GLY A 187 23.66 15.76 9.29
C GLY A 187 23.05 15.32 7.96
N VAL A 188 21.85 14.75 8.04
CA VAL A 188 21.11 14.24 6.88
C VAL A 188 19.76 14.93 6.72
N LEU A 189 19.41 15.28 5.48
CA LEU A 189 18.06 15.68 5.09
C LEU A 189 17.35 14.47 4.49
N ILE A 190 16.21 14.11 5.06
CA ILE A 190 15.35 13.02 4.59
C ILE A 190 14.12 13.63 3.92
N ILE A 191 13.89 13.30 2.66
CA ILE A 191 12.75 13.77 1.87
C ILE A 191 11.90 12.56 1.48
N ALA A 192 10.59 12.63 1.69
CA ALA A 192 9.65 11.71 1.06
C ALA A 192 8.61 12.49 0.27
N ILE A 193 8.42 12.11 -1.00
CA ILE A 193 7.59 12.84 -1.96
C ILE A 193 7.10 11.89 -3.06
N GLU A 194 5.92 12.18 -3.60
CA GLU A 194 5.37 11.61 -4.81
C GLU A 194 6.33 11.77 -6.01
N ASN A 195 6.37 10.75 -6.87
CA ASN A 195 7.11 10.83 -8.13
C ASN A 195 6.19 11.35 -9.24
N GLN A 196 6.54 12.48 -9.86
CA GLN A 196 5.76 13.10 -10.93
C GLN A 196 5.37 12.14 -12.08
N ILE A 197 6.21 11.14 -12.34
CA ILE A 197 6.02 10.14 -13.41
C ILE A 197 5.89 8.71 -12.87
N GLY A 198 5.50 8.55 -11.60
CA GLY A 198 5.24 7.25 -11.00
C GLY A 198 4.25 6.41 -11.81
N LEU A 199 4.48 5.10 -11.89
CA LEU A 199 3.70 4.20 -12.76
C LEU A 199 2.19 4.26 -12.48
N LYS A 200 1.79 4.47 -11.21
CA LYS A 200 0.37 4.60 -10.85
C LYS A 200 -0.31 5.75 -11.59
N TYR A 201 0.36 6.88 -11.79
CA TYR A 201 -0.20 8.03 -12.49
C TYR A 201 -0.37 7.75 -13.98
N LEU A 202 0.59 7.05 -14.60
CA LEU A 202 0.46 6.55 -15.98
C LEU A 202 -0.68 5.53 -16.10
N ALA A 203 -0.93 4.75 -15.05
CA ALA A 203 -2.05 3.81 -14.98
C ALA A 203 -3.42 4.48 -14.75
N GLY A 204 -3.47 5.81 -14.64
CA GLY A 204 -4.71 6.59 -14.50
C GLY A 204 -5.10 6.92 -13.06
N PHE A 205 -4.22 6.72 -12.08
CA PHE A 205 -4.46 7.24 -10.73
C PHE A 205 -4.56 8.77 -10.77
N PRO A 206 -5.48 9.38 -10.00
CA PRO A 206 -5.45 10.81 -9.77
C PRO A 206 -4.14 11.26 -9.16
N GLU A 207 -3.64 12.43 -9.56
CA GLU A 207 -2.58 13.13 -8.85
C GLU A 207 -3.03 13.40 -7.41
N ASP A 208 -2.15 13.19 -6.45
CA ASP A 208 -2.48 13.05 -5.02
C ASP A 208 -2.98 14.36 -4.39
N HIS A 209 -2.64 15.52 -4.94
CA HIS A 209 -3.00 16.83 -4.38
C HIS A 209 -4.17 17.50 -5.11
N LEU A 210 -4.33 17.23 -6.40
CA LEU A 210 -5.30 17.86 -7.28
C LEU A 210 -6.44 16.92 -7.69
N ALA A 211 -6.38 15.65 -7.28
CA ALA A 211 -7.40 14.61 -7.49
C ALA A 211 -7.83 14.46 -8.98
N ARG A 212 -6.89 14.72 -9.89
CA ARG A 212 -7.08 14.62 -11.34
C ARG A 212 -5.97 13.77 -11.95
N PRO A 213 -6.30 12.77 -12.78
CA PRO A 213 -5.28 11.97 -13.48
C PRO A 213 -4.39 12.83 -14.38
N MET A 214 -3.17 12.36 -14.62
CA MET A 214 -2.18 12.93 -15.56
C MET A 214 -1.66 14.34 -15.25
N VAL A 215 -2.10 15.02 -14.18
CA VAL A 215 -1.64 16.38 -13.87
C VAL A 215 -0.13 16.48 -13.72
N GLY A 216 0.49 15.57 -12.95
CA GLY A 216 1.95 15.55 -12.79
C GLY A 216 2.67 15.18 -14.09
N VAL A 217 2.20 14.14 -14.78
CA VAL A 217 2.78 13.61 -16.02
C VAL A 217 2.77 14.66 -17.15
N GLU A 218 1.73 15.48 -17.22
CA GLU A 218 1.56 16.55 -18.21
C GLU A 218 2.03 17.93 -17.71
N ASP A 219 2.62 17.99 -16.52
CA ASP A 219 3.09 19.22 -15.86
C ASP A 219 2.04 20.34 -15.78
N GLN A 220 0.78 19.99 -15.49
CA GLN A 220 -0.35 20.94 -15.37
C GLN A 220 -0.41 21.64 -14.00
N TYR A 221 0.73 21.83 -13.34
CA TYR A 221 0.80 22.51 -12.04
C TYR A 221 0.62 24.03 -12.17
N THR A 222 0.06 24.66 -11.15
CA THR A 222 -0.04 26.13 -11.08
C THR A 222 1.18 26.72 -10.37
N GLN A 223 1.46 28.01 -10.59
CA GLN A 223 2.59 28.70 -9.96
C GLN A 223 2.49 28.80 -8.43
N ASN A 224 1.26 28.76 -7.89
CA ASN A 224 0.98 28.87 -6.45
C ASN A 224 0.39 27.57 -5.88
N GLY A 225 0.51 26.46 -6.60
CA GLY A 225 -0.03 25.16 -6.23
C GLY A 225 1.07 24.16 -5.82
N PRO A 226 0.66 22.94 -5.44
CA PRO A 226 1.60 21.85 -5.22
C PRO A 226 2.36 21.52 -6.51
N VAL A 227 3.55 20.94 -6.38
CA VAL A 227 4.38 20.46 -7.49
C VAL A 227 5.20 19.25 -7.06
N THR A 228 5.35 18.28 -7.94
CA THR A 228 6.18 17.09 -7.71
C THR A 228 7.29 17.03 -8.76
N PHE A 229 8.28 16.17 -8.56
CA PHE A 229 9.43 16.06 -9.46
C PHE A 229 9.69 14.61 -9.86
N GLY A 230 10.19 14.40 -11.07
CA GLY A 230 10.87 13.15 -11.41
C GLY A 230 12.20 13.02 -10.66
N LYS A 231 12.69 11.78 -10.48
CA LYS A 231 13.91 11.47 -9.73
C LYS A 231 15.12 12.34 -10.11
N ARG A 232 15.42 12.45 -11.40
CA ARG A 232 16.56 13.23 -11.92
C ARG A 232 16.45 14.71 -11.54
N GLU A 233 15.26 15.29 -11.66
CA GLU A 233 15.03 16.69 -11.32
C GLU A 233 15.17 16.92 -9.81
N LEU A 234 14.57 16.05 -8.99
CA LEU A 234 14.71 16.09 -7.53
C LEU A 234 16.19 16.02 -7.10
N SER A 235 16.96 15.07 -7.66
CA SER A 235 18.38 14.92 -7.36
C SER A 235 19.19 16.18 -7.68
N HIS A 236 18.92 16.81 -8.83
CA HIS A 236 19.58 18.06 -9.21
C HIS A 236 19.25 19.20 -8.25
N ARG A 237 17.99 19.37 -7.88
CA ARG A 237 17.54 20.41 -6.93
C ARG A 237 18.19 20.23 -5.56
N VAL A 238 18.22 19.00 -5.04
CA VAL A 238 18.85 18.68 -3.75
C VAL A 238 20.38 18.85 -3.80
N THR A 239 21.01 18.49 -4.92
CA THR A 239 22.44 18.74 -5.16
C THR A 239 22.75 20.24 -5.15
N ALA A 240 21.95 21.04 -5.85
CA ALA A 240 22.09 22.50 -5.91
C ALA A 240 21.92 23.16 -4.53
N ALA A 241 21.09 22.58 -3.65
CA ALA A 241 20.97 22.99 -2.25
C ALA A 241 22.21 22.64 -1.40
N GLY A 242 23.22 21.97 -1.96
CA GLY A 242 24.48 21.61 -1.31
C GLY A 242 24.47 20.27 -0.60
N LEU A 243 23.61 19.34 -1.04
CA LEU A 243 23.50 17.98 -0.52
C LEU A 243 23.73 16.97 -1.66
N PRO A 244 24.99 16.84 -2.17
CA PRO A 244 25.30 16.02 -3.35
C PRO A 244 25.33 14.52 -3.05
N HIS A 245 25.52 14.10 -1.80
CA HIS A 245 25.56 12.68 -1.45
C HIS A 245 24.16 12.19 -1.14
N GLN A 246 23.62 11.35 -2.02
CA GLN A 246 22.21 10.99 -2.03
C GLN A 246 22.05 9.46 -2.08
N LYS A 247 21.08 8.96 -1.33
CA LYS A 247 20.63 7.57 -1.36
C LYS A 247 19.12 7.52 -1.57
N TYR A 248 18.69 6.88 -2.64
CA TYR A 248 17.26 6.66 -2.90
C TYR A 248 16.79 5.32 -2.38
N TRP A 249 15.61 5.37 -1.78
CA TRP A 249 14.76 4.24 -1.48
C TRP A 249 13.41 4.45 -2.17
N PHE A 250 12.82 3.36 -2.65
CA PHE A 250 11.58 3.38 -3.42
C PHE A 250 10.49 2.64 -2.63
N PRO A 251 9.64 3.36 -1.88
CA PRO A 251 8.51 2.77 -1.17
C PRO A 251 7.36 2.42 -2.12
N PHE A 252 6.76 1.25 -1.91
CA PHE A 252 5.61 0.71 -2.63
C PHE A 252 4.50 0.31 -1.63
N PRO A 253 3.20 0.59 -1.90
CA PRO A 253 2.67 1.27 -3.09
C PRO A 253 3.15 2.72 -3.20
N ASP A 254 3.39 3.39 -2.08
CA ASP A 254 4.03 4.70 -2.00
C ASP A 254 4.57 4.96 -0.57
N TYR A 255 5.11 6.16 -0.32
CA TYR A 255 5.66 6.56 0.97
C TYR A 255 4.60 6.74 2.07
N LYS A 256 3.30 6.81 1.73
CA LYS A 256 2.23 7.05 2.70
C LYS A 256 1.90 5.78 3.47
N LEU A 257 1.86 4.64 2.80
CA LEU A 257 1.54 3.33 3.40
C LEU A 257 2.47 2.21 2.87
N PRO A 258 3.79 2.31 3.07
CA PRO A 258 4.74 1.37 2.47
C PRO A 258 4.60 -0.07 3.02
N ARG A 259 4.51 -1.01 2.09
CA ARG A 259 4.54 -2.47 2.30
C ARG A 259 5.83 -3.12 1.82
N PHE A 260 6.52 -2.46 0.90
CA PHE A 260 7.82 -2.86 0.40
C PHE A 260 8.64 -1.60 0.12
N VAL A 261 9.92 -1.61 0.45
CA VAL A 261 10.84 -0.50 0.16
C VAL A 261 12.09 -1.08 -0.47
N LEU A 262 12.39 -0.64 -1.69
CA LEU A 262 13.54 -1.08 -2.47
C LEU A 262 14.69 -0.06 -2.34
N ASN A 263 15.90 -0.53 -2.07
CA ASN A 263 17.10 0.30 -2.11
C ASN A 263 17.55 0.49 -3.56
N GLU A 264 17.95 1.70 -3.96
CA GLU A 264 18.56 1.94 -5.27
C GLU A 264 19.82 1.11 -5.51
N GLU A 265 20.62 0.83 -4.48
CA GLU A 265 21.82 -0.01 -4.60
C GLU A 265 21.48 -1.44 -5.09
N ALA A 266 20.26 -1.92 -4.86
CA ALA A 266 19.80 -3.22 -5.36
C ALA A 266 19.59 -3.24 -6.89
N LEU A 267 19.41 -2.08 -7.53
CA LEU A 267 19.21 -1.96 -8.97
C LEU A 267 20.53 -1.93 -9.75
N THR A 268 21.63 -1.62 -9.07
CA THR A 268 22.97 -1.50 -9.67
C THR A 268 23.93 -2.58 -9.20
N ALA A 269 23.58 -3.30 -8.14
CA ALA A 269 24.35 -4.46 -7.69
C ALA A 269 24.33 -5.57 -8.76
N ASP A 270 25.47 -6.23 -8.95
CA ASP A 270 25.58 -7.44 -9.77
C ASP A 270 24.98 -8.63 -9.00
N LEU A 271 23.66 -8.58 -8.81
CA LEU A 271 22.89 -9.60 -8.11
C LEU A 271 21.79 -10.11 -9.06
N PRO A 272 21.62 -11.44 -9.22
CA PRO A 272 20.55 -12.00 -10.02
C PRO A 272 19.22 -11.95 -9.24
N THR A 273 18.74 -10.76 -8.91
CA THR A 273 17.57 -10.55 -8.03
C THR A 273 16.42 -9.91 -8.79
N ASP A 274 15.25 -10.55 -8.76
CA ASP A 274 14.00 -9.99 -9.28
C ASP A 274 13.04 -9.66 -8.13
N PHE A 275 12.99 -8.38 -7.76
CA PHE A 275 12.05 -7.88 -6.77
C PHE A 275 10.67 -7.51 -7.35
N SER A 276 10.45 -7.71 -8.65
CA SER A 276 9.16 -7.40 -9.29
C SER A 276 7.96 -8.06 -8.59
N PRO A 277 8.02 -9.32 -8.09
CA PRO A 277 6.87 -9.91 -7.39
C PRO A 277 6.49 -9.15 -6.12
N LEU A 278 7.47 -8.65 -5.37
CA LEU A 278 7.24 -7.87 -4.15
C LEU A 278 6.69 -6.47 -4.49
N ILE A 279 7.17 -5.84 -5.57
CA ILE A 279 6.65 -4.56 -6.07
C ILE A 279 5.17 -4.70 -6.48
N ARG A 280 4.83 -5.75 -7.24
CA ARG A 280 3.43 -6.04 -7.63
C ARG A 280 2.55 -6.26 -6.40
N GLY A 281 3.00 -7.12 -5.49
CA GLY A 281 2.29 -7.41 -4.25
C GLY A 281 2.01 -6.14 -3.43
N ALA A 282 3.00 -5.25 -3.30
CA ALA A 282 2.84 -3.99 -2.58
C ALA A 282 1.90 -3.01 -3.31
N THR A 283 2.05 -2.82 -4.61
CA THR A 283 1.22 -1.89 -5.40
C THR A 283 -0.24 -2.32 -5.50
N ALA A 284 -0.54 -3.62 -5.42
CA ALA A 284 -1.91 -4.13 -5.34
C ALA A 284 -2.66 -3.70 -4.06
N THR A 285 -1.94 -3.30 -3.00
CA THR A 285 -2.53 -2.89 -1.71
C THR A 285 -2.88 -1.40 -1.62
N ASP A 286 -2.64 -0.63 -2.69
CA ASP A 286 -2.92 0.80 -2.72
C ASP A 286 -4.43 1.09 -2.51
N PRO A 287 -4.83 1.73 -1.40
CA PRO A 287 -6.24 2.02 -1.13
C PRO A 287 -6.82 3.12 -2.03
N GLN A 288 -5.97 3.89 -2.72
CA GLN A 288 -6.37 4.94 -3.66
C GLN A 288 -6.52 4.41 -5.10
N ARG A 289 -6.41 3.08 -5.32
CA ARG A 289 -6.58 2.47 -6.64
C ARG A 289 -7.96 2.78 -7.25
N PRO A 290 -8.03 3.42 -8.43
CA PRO A 290 -9.31 3.68 -9.09
C PRO A 290 -9.93 2.37 -9.58
N GLY A 291 -11.26 2.38 -9.80
CA GLY A 291 -12.00 1.20 -10.25
C GLY A 291 -11.61 0.70 -11.65
N ILE A 292 -11.01 1.56 -12.47
CA ILE A 292 -10.54 1.24 -13.82
C ILE A 292 -9.12 1.81 -13.99
N LEU A 293 -8.22 1.00 -14.54
CA LEU A 293 -6.86 1.42 -14.89
C LEU A 293 -6.68 1.51 -16.41
N ALA A 294 -5.76 2.38 -16.82
CA ALA A 294 -5.27 2.47 -18.19
C ALA A 294 -4.60 1.16 -18.66
N PHE A 295 -3.87 0.50 -17.76
CA PHE A 295 -3.21 -0.79 -17.96
C PHE A 295 -3.02 -1.51 -16.64
N GLU A 296 -2.77 -2.82 -16.70
CA GLU A 296 -2.47 -3.61 -15.50
C GLU A 296 -1.04 -3.38 -15.06
N GLN A 297 -0.87 -2.71 -13.91
CA GLN A 297 0.44 -2.45 -13.32
C GLN A 297 1.20 -3.75 -13.03
N ASP A 298 0.49 -4.81 -12.67
CA ASP A 298 1.09 -6.12 -12.40
C ASP A 298 1.91 -6.62 -13.59
N LEU A 299 1.38 -6.54 -14.80
CA LEU A 299 2.12 -6.95 -15.99
C LEU A 299 3.23 -5.95 -16.37
N ALA A 300 3.01 -4.67 -16.09
CA ALA A 300 3.95 -3.61 -16.44
C ALA A 300 5.24 -3.67 -15.61
N TRP A 301 5.13 -3.99 -14.30
CA TRP A 301 6.29 -4.05 -13.42
C TRP A 301 7.36 -5.07 -13.85
N ASP A 302 6.96 -6.17 -14.49
CA ASP A 302 7.89 -7.15 -15.07
C ASP A 302 8.72 -6.57 -16.21
N VAL A 303 8.06 -5.80 -17.08
CA VAL A 303 8.73 -5.15 -18.21
C VAL A 303 9.64 -4.04 -17.69
N ILE A 304 9.16 -3.23 -16.74
CA ILE A 304 9.92 -2.16 -16.10
C ILE A 304 11.16 -2.72 -15.41
N ALA A 305 11.03 -3.83 -14.69
CA ALA A 305 12.13 -4.46 -13.99
C ALA A 305 13.22 -4.96 -14.94
N ARG A 306 12.83 -5.62 -16.04
CA ARG A 306 13.76 -6.07 -17.08
C ARG A 306 14.50 -4.94 -17.81
N ASN A 307 14.01 -3.69 -17.70
CA ASN A 307 14.64 -2.51 -18.30
C ASN A 307 15.36 -1.62 -17.27
N GLY A 308 15.43 -2.03 -16.00
CA GLY A 308 16.11 -1.24 -14.95
C GLY A 308 15.40 0.05 -14.57
N LEU A 309 14.09 0.17 -14.84
CA LEU A 309 13.31 1.41 -14.66
C LEU A 309 12.50 1.44 -13.35
N GLN A 310 12.70 0.47 -12.44
CA GLN A 310 11.91 0.35 -11.21
C GLN A 310 11.99 1.61 -10.36
N GLY A 311 13.20 2.15 -10.20
CA GLY A 311 13.44 3.35 -9.40
C GLY A 311 12.87 4.61 -10.04
N ASP A 312 13.00 4.76 -11.36
CA ASP A 312 12.49 5.94 -12.07
C ASP A 312 10.97 5.99 -12.14
N LEU A 313 10.30 4.84 -12.11
CA LEU A 313 8.84 4.72 -12.18
C LEU A 313 8.18 4.35 -10.84
N ALA A 314 8.94 4.23 -9.74
CA ALA A 314 8.38 4.07 -8.40
C ALA A 314 7.40 5.21 -8.11
N ASN A 315 6.30 4.94 -7.41
CA ASN A 315 5.24 5.95 -7.23
C ASN A 315 5.66 7.12 -6.32
N SER A 316 6.75 6.95 -5.58
CA SER A 316 7.31 7.96 -4.69
C SER A 316 8.74 7.64 -4.33
N PHE A 317 9.42 8.61 -3.73
CA PHE A 317 10.79 8.52 -3.29
C PHE A 317 10.89 8.67 -1.78
N LEU A 318 11.88 7.99 -1.20
CA LEU A 318 12.48 8.30 0.09
C LEU A 318 13.96 8.59 -0.14
N LEU A 319 14.34 9.85 -0.08
CA LEU A 319 15.69 10.32 -0.35
C LEU A 319 16.39 10.69 0.96
N VAL A 320 17.52 10.07 1.26
CA VAL A 320 18.45 10.51 2.31
C VAL A 320 19.61 11.26 1.66
N SER A 321 19.86 12.49 2.09
CA SER A 321 20.86 13.36 1.47
C SER A 321 21.76 14.06 2.48
N SER A 322 23.03 14.27 2.14
CA SER A 322 24.00 14.94 3.02
C SER A 322 25.05 15.72 2.23
N ALA A 323 25.70 16.66 2.92
CA ALA A 323 26.91 17.33 2.45
C ALA A 323 28.15 16.44 2.55
N GLN A 324 28.08 15.33 3.29
CA GLN A 324 29.16 14.36 3.45
C GLN A 324 28.77 13.00 2.85
N PRO A 325 29.75 12.15 2.46
CA PRO A 325 29.48 10.81 1.95
C PRO A 325 28.61 9.97 2.91
N LEU A 326 27.64 9.26 2.34
CA LEU A 326 26.80 8.29 3.05
C LEU A 326 27.41 6.89 2.89
N ALA A 327 27.53 6.14 3.98
CA ALA A 327 28.06 4.76 3.94
C ALA A 327 27.15 3.85 3.11
N ALA A 328 27.72 2.87 2.39
CA ALA A 328 26.95 1.86 1.65
C ALA A 328 26.01 1.06 2.56
N ASP A 329 24.97 0.47 1.98
CA ASP A 329 24.02 -0.36 2.72
C ASP A 329 24.07 -1.79 2.19
N ASP A 330 23.92 -2.77 3.07
CA ASP A 330 23.80 -4.18 2.69
C ASP A 330 22.35 -4.62 2.61
N VAL A 331 21.40 -3.85 3.16
CA VAL A 331 19.97 -4.08 2.99
C VAL A 331 19.53 -3.57 1.62
N MET A 332 19.26 -4.51 0.71
CA MET A 332 18.84 -4.25 -0.67
C MET A 332 17.35 -3.96 -0.78
N ALA A 333 16.54 -4.53 0.11
CA ALA A 333 15.12 -4.23 0.20
C ALA A 333 14.55 -4.61 1.57
N THR A 334 13.36 -4.09 1.88
CA THR A 334 12.61 -4.47 3.08
C THR A 334 11.14 -4.67 2.75
N HIS A 335 10.58 -5.80 3.16
CA HIS A 335 9.16 -6.10 3.09
C HIS A 335 8.53 -6.10 4.49
N PHE A 336 7.28 -5.64 4.58
CA PHE A 336 6.54 -5.55 5.83
C PHE A 336 5.25 -6.33 5.73
N THR A 337 5.05 -7.24 6.68
CA THR A 337 3.74 -7.86 6.85
C THR A 337 2.75 -6.85 7.43
N GLY A 338 1.52 -6.90 6.94
CA GLY A 338 0.52 -5.88 7.18
C GLY A 338 -0.83 -6.45 7.55
N GLY A 339 -1.59 -5.73 8.39
CA GLY A 339 -2.97 -6.09 8.74
C GLY A 339 -3.09 -7.32 9.64
N ARG A 340 -1.99 -7.78 10.24
CA ARG A 340 -1.95 -8.90 11.19
C ARG A 340 -1.93 -8.38 12.63
N ASP A 341 -2.34 -9.21 13.58
CA ASP A 341 -2.15 -8.94 15.02
C ASP A 341 -0.66 -8.73 15.30
N ALA A 342 -0.33 -7.87 16.28
CA ALA A 342 1.04 -7.39 16.49
C ALA A 342 2.07 -8.52 16.68
N GLN A 343 1.68 -9.61 17.36
CA GLN A 343 2.53 -10.79 17.58
C GLN A 343 2.93 -11.53 16.29
N TYR A 344 2.19 -11.33 15.20
CA TYR A 344 2.43 -11.96 13.91
C TYR A 344 2.96 -11.00 12.85
N GLN A 345 3.28 -9.77 13.24
CA GLN A 345 3.92 -8.80 12.35
C GLN A 345 5.43 -9.03 12.33
N LYS A 346 5.94 -9.36 11.15
CA LYS A 346 7.37 -9.42 10.83
C LYS A 346 7.78 -8.37 9.80
N LEU A 347 9.05 -8.01 9.90
CA LEU A 347 9.84 -7.28 8.94
C LEU A 347 10.78 -8.28 8.27
N VAL A 348 10.88 -8.22 6.94
CA VAL A 348 11.76 -9.09 6.15
C VAL A 348 12.79 -8.22 5.43
N ARG A 349 14.08 -8.45 5.69
CA ARG A 349 15.19 -7.76 5.03
C ARG A 349 15.83 -8.66 3.99
N PHE A 350 16.12 -8.09 2.84
CA PHE A 350 16.90 -8.74 1.80
C PHE A 350 18.32 -8.19 1.89
N VAL A 351 19.23 -8.96 2.50
CA VAL A 351 20.58 -8.50 2.88
C VAL A 351 21.62 -9.13 1.98
N ARG A 352 22.46 -8.30 1.35
CA ARG A 352 23.61 -8.74 0.58
C ARG A 352 24.69 -9.26 1.51
N LYS A 353 25.10 -10.52 1.34
CA LYS A 353 26.22 -11.15 2.04
C LYS A 353 27.17 -11.74 1.00
N GLY A 354 28.20 -10.97 0.63
CA GLY A 354 29.07 -11.31 -0.49
C GLY A 354 28.30 -11.27 -1.82
N GLU A 355 28.34 -12.36 -2.58
CA GLU A 355 27.64 -12.51 -3.87
C GLU A 355 26.21 -13.06 -3.71
N GLN A 356 25.77 -13.33 -2.47
CA GLN A 356 24.45 -13.89 -2.19
C GLN A 356 23.53 -12.86 -1.54
N LEU A 357 22.23 -13.07 -1.73
CA LEU A 357 21.18 -12.36 -1.03
C LEU A 357 20.55 -13.30 0.01
N VAL A 358 20.50 -12.86 1.26
CA VAL A 358 19.89 -13.59 2.37
C VAL A 358 18.61 -12.88 2.79
N VAL A 359 17.55 -13.64 3.01
CA VAL A 359 16.26 -13.17 3.51
C VAL A 359 16.28 -13.32 5.03
N GLU A 360 16.42 -12.21 5.73
CA GLU A 360 16.42 -12.15 7.19
C GLU A 360 15.04 -11.74 7.71
N ARG A 361 14.55 -12.40 8.75
CA ARG A 361 13.21 -12.14 9.31
C ARG A 361 13.30 -11.68 10.76
N GLU A 362 12.57 -10.62 11.09
CA GLU A 362 12.53 -10.06 12.43
C GLU A 362 11.08 -9.80 12.84
N ALA A 363 10.69 -10.21 14.05
CA ALA A 363 9.41 -9.80 14.62
C ALA A 363 9.42 -8.29 14.89
N ILE A 364 8.37 -7.58 14.46
CA ILE A 364 8.28 -6.12 14.67
C ILE A 364 8.10 -5.78 16.16
N GLN A 365 7.48 -6.67 16.93
CA GLN A 365 7.47 -6.62 18.39
C GLN A 365 8.12 -7.90 18.94
N ALA A 366 9.01 -7.75 19.92
CA ALA A 366 9.53 -8.87 20.67
C ALA A 366 8.41 -9.52 21.50
N ASP A 367 8.37 -10.86 21.53
CA ASP A 367 7.37 -11.62 22.28
C ASP A 367 7.63 -11.47 23.79
N ASN A 368 7.03 -10.44 24.40
CA ASN A 368 7.18 -10.15 25.83
C ASN A 368 6.27 -11.01 26.72
N ASN A 369 5.39 -11.85 26.14
CA ASN A 369 4.47 -12.70 26.88
C ASN A 369 4.69 -14.18 26.54
N GLY A 370 5.54 -14.85 27.32
CA GLY A 370 5.86 -16.28 27.22
C GLY A 370 4.70 -17.26 27.47
N MET A 371 3.46 -16.93 27.14
CA MET A 371 2.32 -17.84 27.09
C MET A 371 1.49 -17.61 25.83
N ASN A 372 2.10 -17.84 24.66
CA ASN A 372 1.32 -17.91 23.43
C ASN A 372 0.60 -19.27 23.38
N LEU A 373 -0.65 -19.29 23.86
CA LEU A 373 -1.55 -20.47 23.82
C LEU A 373 -2.15 -20.70 22.42
N SER A 374 -1.76 -19.90 21.42
CA SER A 374 -2.22 -20.06 20.05
C SER A 374 -1.65 -21.35 19.43
N PRO A 375 -2.48 -22.17 18.75
CA PRO A 375 -1.98 -23.30 17.95
C PRO A 375 -1.24 -22.86 16.69
N LEU A 376 -1.27 -21.56 16.37
CA LEU A 376 -0.62 -20.95 15.21
C LEU A 376 0.62 -20.16 15.63
N LYS A 377 1.75 -20.43 14.98
CA LYS A 377 3.04 -19.76 15.20
C LYS A 377 3.62 -19.26 13.88
N ILE A 378 4.55 -18.31 13.96
CA ILE A 378 5.35 -17.84 12.83
C ILE A 378 6.76 -18.41 12.92
N ASN A 379 7.28 -18.90 11.80
CA ASN A 379 8.69 -19.22 11.60
C ASN A 379 9.43 -17.97 11.12
N LEU A 380 10.53 -17.63 11.80
CA LEU A 380 11.38 -16.47 11.52
C LEU A 380 12.80 -16.89 11.09
N GLU A 381 12.97 -18.13 10.63
CA GLU A 381 14.25 -18.59 10.12
C GLU A 381 14.70 -17.78 8.89
N ASP A 382 16.00 -17.50 8.84
CA ASP A 382 16.64 -16.89 7.69
C ASP A 382 16.77 -17.93 6.57
N GLU A 383 16.67 -17.49 5.33
CA GLU A 383 16.89 -18.36 4.17
C GLU A 383 17.68 -17.64 3.07
N VAL A 384 18.31 -18.42 2.17
CA VAL A 384 18.91 -17.85 0.96
C VAL A 384 17.80 -17.42 0.02
N PHE A 385 17.95 -16.25 -0.60
CA PHE A 385 17.00 -15.78 -1.61
C PHE A 385 17.00 -16.74 -2.81
N GLU A 386 15.84 -17.34 -3.09
CA GLU A 386 15.66 -18.23 -4.23
C GLU A 386 15.23 -17.43 -5.47
N THR A 387 15.86 -17.73 -6.60
CA THR A 387 15.58 -17.08 -7.89
C THR A 387 14.68 -17.96 -8.75
N GLY A 388 13.78 -17.34 -9.52
CA GLY A 388 12.86 -18.04 -10.40
C GLY A 388 11.52 -17.35 -10.52
N LEU A 389 10.56 -18.05 -11.11
CA LEU A 389 9.20 -17.55 -11.29
C LEU A 389 8.36 -17.87 -10.05
N VAL A 390 7.78 -16.85 -9.43
CA VAL A 390 6.74 -17.05 -8.41
C VAL A 390 5.52 -17.68 -9.11
N TRP A 391 5.18 -18.91 -8.71
CA TRP A 391 4.24 -19.72 -9.48
C TRP A 391 2.84 -19.13 -9.53
N ARG A 392 2.42 -18.45 -8.46
CA ARG A 392 1.16 -17.69 -8.44
C ARG A 392 1.04 -16.68 -9.57
N ASP A 393 2.13 -16.01 -9.95
CA ASP A 393 2.09 -15.01 -11.01
C ASP A 393 1.84 -15.63 -12.38
N ILE A 394 2.24 -16.89 -12.58
CA ILE A 394 1.91 -17.65 -13.79
C ILE A 394 0.41 -17.93 -13.86
N GLY A 395 -0.22 -18.30 -12.74
CA GLY A 395 -1.68 -18.46 -12.63
C GLY A 395 -2.42 -17.14 -12.92
N LYS A 396 -1.91 -16.02 -12.39
CA LYS A 396 -2.49 -14.69 -12.67
C LYS A 396 -2.35 -14.31 -14.13
N ARG A 397 -1.20 -14.55 -14.75
CA ARG A 397 -1.00 -14.32 -16.20
C ARG A 397 -1.91 -15.20 -17.06
N CYS A 398 -2.17 -16.43 -16.64
CA CYS A 398 -3.15 -17.30 -17.31
C CYS A 398 -4.54 -16.65 -17.32
N LEU A 399 -5.03 -16.17 -16.17
CA LEU A 399 -6.31 -15.46 -16.07
C LEU A 399 -6.36 -14.17 -16.90
N LEU A 400 -5.22 -13.58 -17.24
CA LEU A 400 -5.11 -12.36 -18.04
C LEU A 400 -4.96 -12.62 -19.54
N GLN A 401 -5.03 -13.88 -20.00
CA GLN A 401 -5.01 -14.27 -21.42
C GLN A 401 -6.40 -14.69 -21.91
N ASP A 402 -6.80 -14.21 -23.08
CA ASP A 402 -8.06 -14.64 -23.69
C ASP A 402 -8.04 -16.15 -23.96
N GLY A 403 -9.16 -16.82 -23.68
CA GLY A 403 -9.28 -18.27 -23.81
C GLY A 403 -8.78 -19.06 -22.59
N TRP A 404 -8.51 -18.40 -21.45
CA TRP A 404 -8.24 -19.10 -20.20
C TRP A 404 -9.40 -20.04 -19.84
N SER A 405 -9.09 -21.17 -19.18
CA SER A 405 -10.04 -22.26 -18.94
C SER A 405 -9.71 -23.03 -17.65
N VAL A 406 -10.62 -23.91 -17.24
CA VAL A 406 -10.41 -24.85 -16.12
C VAL A 406 -9.16 -25.70 -16.35
N GLU A 407 -8.97 -26.22 -17.56
CA GLU A 407 -7.80 -27.04 -17.92
C GLU A 407 -6.49 -26.28 -17.71
N HIS A 408 -6.41 -25.01 -18.13
CA HIS A 408 -5.20 -24.22 -17.93
C HIS A 408 -4.87 -24.04 -16.44
N LEU A 409 -5.86 -23.76 -15.60
CA LEU A 409 -5.67 -23.61 -14.16
C LEU A 409 -5.42 -24.94 -13.46
N ALA A 410 -5.98 -26.05 -13.94
CA ALA A 410 -5.67 -27.39 -13.46
C ALA A 410 -4.22 -27.75 -13.78
N ASN A 411 -3.75 -27.52 -15.01
CA ASN A 411 -2.35 -27.73 -15.40
C ASN A 411 -1.39 -26.89 -14.54
N TRP A 412 -1.75 -25.63 -14.27
CA TRP A 412 -1.02 -24.78 -13.34
C TRP A 412 -0.98 -25.36 -11.92
N THR A 413 -2.11 -25.87 -11.42
CA THR A 413 -2.21 -26.49 -10.09
C THR A 413 -1.40 -27.80 -9.99
N SER A 414 -1.33 -28.58 -11.08
CA SER A 414 -0.57 -29.83 -11.14
C SER A 414 0.93 -29.63 -10.90
N VAL A 415 1.52 -28.54 -11.38
CA VAL A 415 2.93 -28.20 -11.12
C VAL A 415 3.15 -27.94 -9.62
N TRP A 416 2.21 -27.24 -8.98
CA TRP A 416 2.26 -27.05 -7.52
C TRP A 416 2.13 -28.37 -6.77
N LYS A 417 1.22 -29.26 -7.18
CA LYS A 417 1.07 -30.59 -6.57
C LYS A 417 2.35 -31.42 -6.71
N GLN A 418 3.01 -31.37 -7.86
CA GLN A 418 4.31 -32.02 -8.07
C GLN A 418 5.37 -31.47 -7.12
N ALA A 419 5.45 -30.15 -6.93
CA ALA A 419 6.37 -29.53 -5.98
C ALA A 419 6.07 -29.98 -4.54
N LEU A 420 4.80 -30.02 -4.14
CA LEU A 420 4.38 -30.49 -2.82
C LEU A 420 4.79 -31.96 -2.58
N ASP A 421 4.58 -32.82 -3.58
CA ASP A 421 4.94 -34.24 -3.48
C ASP A 421 6.44 -34.44 -3.34
N GLN A 422 7.24 -33.68 -4.09
CA GLN A 422 8.71 -33.69 -3.96
C GLN A 422 9.17 -33.21 -2.58
N HIS A 423 8.55 -32.15 -2.07
CA HIS A 423 8.86 -31.60 -0.76
C HIS A 423 8.53 -32.60 0.37
N LEU A 424 7.34 -33.22 0.32
CA LEU A 424 6.92 -34.27 1.25
C LEU A 424 7.84 -35.49 1.20
N ALA A 425 8.21 -35.94 0.00
CA ALA A 425 9.16 -37.04 -0.17
C ALA A 425 10.53 -36.71 0.46
N GLY A 426 11.01 -35.48 0.34
CA GLY A 426 12.22 -34.99 1.01
C GLY A 426 12.12 -35.01 2.55
N MET A 427 10.91 -34.89 3.10
CA MET A 427 10.62 -35.05 4.53
C MET A 427 10.38 -36.53 4.94
N GLY A 428 10.40 -37.48 3.99
CA GLY A 428 10.05 -38.88 4.24
C GLY A 428 8.56 -39.13 4.44
N ILE A 429 7.70 -38.21 3.99
CA ILE A 429 6.24 -38.27 4.11
C ILE A 429 5.65 -38.68 2.75
N PRO A 430 4.72 -39.67 2.69
CA PRO A 430 4.09 -40.06 1.44
C PRO A 430 3.23 -38.93 0.85
N ALA A 431 3.19 -38.85 -0.47
CA ALA A 431 2.32 -37.91 -1.19
C ALA A 431 0.84 -38.19 -0.91
N PRO A 432 0.00 -37.16 -0.67
CA PRO A 432 -1.43 -37.34 -0.50
C PRO A 432 -2.08 -37.78 -1.82
N MET A 433 -2.98 -38.75 -1.72
CA MET A 433 -3.75 -39.34 -2.82
C MET A 433 -5.23 -38.93 -2.78
N GLN A 434 -5.75 -38.55 -1.60
CA GLN A 434 -7.15 -38.16 -1.39
C GLN A 434 -7.22 -36.85 -0.61
N LEU A 435 -8.33 -36.10 -0.76
CA LEU A 435 -8.48 -34.77 -0.15
C LEU A 435 -8.39 -34.81 1.39
N GLN A 436 -8.85 -35.89 2.01
CA GLN A 436 -8.82 -36.10 3.46
C GLN A 436 -7.45 -36.50 4.02
N ASP A 437 -6.48 -36.81 3.14
CA ASP A 437 -5.13 -37.15 3.59
C ASP A 437 -4.51 -35.95 4.30
N ARG A 438 -3.70 -36.24 5.31
CA ARG A 438 -3.12 -35.21 6.18
C ARG A 438 -1.71 -34.84 5.74
N VAL A 439 -1.44 -33.55 5.70
CA VAL A 439 -0.09 -32.99 5.53
C VAL A 439 0.32 -32.25 6.81
N PRO A 440 1.63 -32.15 7.11
CA PRO A 440 2.11 -31.41 8.28
C PRO A 440 1.57 -29.97 8.32
N GLY A 441 1.17 -29.50 9.50
CA GLY A 441 0.70 -28.13 9.70
C GLY A 441 1.77 -27.05 9.45
N SER A 442 3.05 -27.43 9.41
CA SER A 442 4.15 -26.57 8.98
C SER A 442 4.15 -26.26 7.48
N LEU A 443 3.33 -26.97 6.69
CA LEU A 443 3.16 -26.74 5.24
C LEU A 443 1.88 -25.94 4.93
N LEU A 444 1.30 -25.26 5.92
CA LEU A 444 0.12 -24.41 5.73
C LEU A 444 0.33 -23.33 4.65
N ASP A 445 1.58 -22.89 4.49
CA ASP A 445 2.02 -21.92 3.49
C ASP A 445 2.67 -22.51 2.26
N ALA A 446 2.67 -23.84 2.10
CA ALA A 446 3.12 -24.50 0.89
C ALA A 446 2.07 -24.35 -0.23
N ILE A 447 1.73 -23.12 -0.57
CA ILE A 447 0.77 -22.71 -1.61
C ILE A 447 1.51 -22.11 -2.82
N PRO A 448 0.86 -21.98 -3.99
CA PRO A 448 1.52 -21.44 -5.20
C PRO A 448 2.14 -20.05 -5.06
N ARG A 449 1.67 -19.20 -4.11
CA ARG A 449 2.27 -17.90 -3.79
C ARG A 449 3.73 -18.01 -3.35
N ASN A 450 4.04 -19.11 -2.67
CA ASN A 450 5.31 -19.37 -2.02
C ASN A 450 6.13 -20.42 -2.78
N LEU A 451 5.69 -20.82 -3.98
CA LEU A 451 6.43 -21.72 -4.85
C LEU A 451 7.26 -20.92 -5.85
N ILE A 452 8.56 -21.11 -5.82
CA ILE A 452 9.50 -20.66 -6.84
C ILE A 452 9.74 -21.80 -7.83
N VAL A 453 9.54 -21.50 -9.11
CA VAL A 453 9.86 -22.40 -10.23
C VAL A 453 11.08 -21.84 -10.95
N GLY A 454 12.24 -22.46 -10.70
CA GLY A 454 13.52 -22.14 -11.33
C GLY A 454 14.21 -23.42 -11.81
N GLU A 455 15.51 -23.57 -11.52
CA GLU A 455 16.24 -24.84 -11.77
C GLU A 455 15.67 -26.01 -10.97
N LYS A 456 15.09 -25.70 -9.81
CA LYS A 456 14.36 -26.62 -8.92
C LYS A 456 13.02 -26.00 -8.53
N LEU A 457 12.12 -26.84 -8.02
CA LEU A 457 10.88 -26.42 -7.36
C LEU A 457 11.18 -26.20 -5.88
N SER A 458 11.10 -24.95 -5.42
CA SER A 458 11.42 -24.56 -4.04
C SER A 458 10.23 -23.86 -3.40
N PHE A 459 9.84 -24.27 -2.19
CA PHE A 459 8.97 -23.46 -1.35
C PHE A 459 9.81 -22.48 -0.53
N ILE A 460 9.39 -21.21 -0.51
CA ILE A 460 9.96 -20.13 0.30
C ILE A 460 8.92 -19.61 1.28
N ASP A 461 9.35 -18.85 2.29
CA ASP A 461 8.43 -18.19 3.24
C ASP A 461 7.36 -19.13 3.82
N LEU A 462 7.76 -20.35 4.22
CA LEU A 462 6.93 -21.28 4.99
C LEU A 462 6.78 -20.75 6.43
N GLU A 463 6.09 -19.62 6.55
CA GLU A 463 5.97 -18.82 7.75
C GLU A 463 5.05 -19.48 8.77
N TRP A 464 3.86 -19.88 8.34
CA TRP A 464 2.84 -20.34 9.26
C TRP A 464 3.05 -21.80 9.67
N VAL A 465 3.27 -22.00 10.97
CA VAL A 465 3.34 -23.31 11.59
C VAL A 465 2.09 -23.54 12.42
N TYR A 466 1.22 -24.43 11.93
CA TYR A 466 0.11 -24.95 12.69
C TYR A 466 0.52 -26.24 13.42
N ASP A 467 0.16 -26.35 14.70
CA ASP A 467 0.60 -27.46 15.56
C ASP A 467 -0.06 -28.81 15.22
N GLN A 468 -1.19 -28.81 14.50
CA GLN A 468 -1.88 -30.00 14.02
C GLN A 468 -1.71 -30.21 12.51
N PRO A 469 -1.76 -31.46 12.02
CA PRO A 469 -1.85 -31.73 10.59
C PRO A 469 -3.11 -31.12 9.96
N ILE A 470 -3.00 -30.67 8.72
CA ILE A 470 -4.11 -30.12 7.94
C ILE A 470 -4.53 -31.08 6.83
N GLU A 471 -5.77 -30.94 6.36
CA GLU A 471 -6.25 -31.68 5.19
C GLU A 471 -5.55 -31.20 3.91
N PHE A 472 -5.12 -32.13 3.07
CA PHE A 472 -4.57 -31.83 1.76
C PHE A 472 -5.55 -31.02 0.90
N GLY A 473 -6.84 -31.37 0.96
CA GLY A 473 -7.87 -30.64 0.23
C GLY A 473 -8.02 -29.19 0.69
N TYR A 474 -7.86 -28.91 1.98
CA TYR A 474 -7.84 -27.54 2.49
C TYR A 474 -6.63 -26.76 1.96
N LEU A 475 -5.44 -27.38 1.92
CA LEU A 475 -4.23 -26.74 1.38
C LEU A 475 -4.37 -26.43 -0.12
N MET A 476 -4.93 -27.37 -0.90
CA MET A 476 -5.25 -27.14 -2.31
C MET A 476 -6.27 -26.01 -2.50
N PHE A 477 -7.36 -26.03 -1.71
CA PHE A 477 -8.36 -24.97 -1.72
C PHE A 477 -7.73 -23.61 -1.43
N ARG A 478 -6.88 -23.51 -0.39
CA ARG A 478 -6.20 -22.28 0.00
C ARG A 478 -5.34 -21.73 -1.13
N GLY A 479 -4.59 -22.58 -1.84
CA GLY A 479 -3.78 -22.17 -2.98
C GLY A 479 -4.60 -21.67 -4.17
N LEU A 480 -5.74 -22.30 -4.47
CA LEU A 480 -6.66 -21.85 -5.52
C LEU A 480 -7.38 -20.56 -5.12
N TRP A 481 -7.88 -20.49 -3.89
CA TRP A 481 -8.55 -19.34 -3.31
C TRP A 481 -7.64 -18.11 -3.35
N ASP A 482 -6.39 -18.23 -2.90
CA ASP A 482 -5.40 -17.16 -2.89
C ASP A 482 -5.18 -16.49 -4.27
N LEU A 483 -5.21 -17.28 -5.35
CA LEU A 483 -5.13 -16.76 -6.72
C LEU A 483 -6.46 -16.14 -7.16
N ILE A 484 -7.54 -16.89 -7.02
CA ILE A 484 -8.82 -16.58 -7.65
C ILE A 484 -9.53 -15.42 -6.94
N SER A 485 -9.56 -15.40 -5.61
CA SER A 485 -10.26 -14.35 -4.84
C SER A 485 -9.58 -12.98 -4.94
N ASP A 486 -8.27 -12.96 -5.16
CA ASP A 486 -7.49 -11.72 -5.39
C ASP A 486 -7.61 -11.21 -6.83
N THR A 487 -8.08 -12.05 -7.76
CA THR A 487 -8.24 -11.67 -9.17
C THR A 487 -9.52 -10.87 -9.36
N ARG A 488 -9.39 -9.54 -9.34
CA ARG A 488 -10.52 -8.61 -9.55
C ARG A 488 -11.11 -8.71 -10.96
N ALA A 489 -10.25 -8.87 -11.95
CA ALA A 489 -10.63 -8.94 -13.35
C ALA A 489 -9.73 -9.89 -14.15
N ALA A 490 -10.35 -10.67 -15.03
CA ALA A 490 -9.71 -11.61 -15.92
C ALA A 490 -10.00 -11.26 -17.39
N ALA A 491 -9.21 -11.79 -18.31
CA ALA A 491 -9.48 -11.74 -19.73
C ALA A 491 -10.72 -12.59 -20.09
N THR A 492 -11.08 -12.64 -21.38
CA THR A 492 -12.27 -13.37 -21.80
C THR A 492 -12.03 -14.88 -21.66
N PRO A 493 -12.82 -15.61 -20.86
CA PRO A 493 -12.63 -17.06 -20.72
C PRO A 493 -13.00 -17.81 -22.01
N ALA A 494 -12.48 -19.03 -22.15
CA ALA A 494 -12.97 -19.98 -23.16
C ALA A 494 -14.45 -20.33 -22.91
N ALA A 495 -15.19 -20.60 -23.99
CA ALA A 495 -16.61 -20.95 -23.90
C ALA A 495 -16.87 -22.11 -22.94
N GLY A 496 -17.84 -21.96 -22.06
CA GLY A 496 -18.21 -22.98 -21.05
C GLY A 496 -17.37 -22.95 -19.76
N THR A 497 -16.33 -22.13 -19.69
CA THR A 497 -15.55 -21.95 -18.45
C THR A 497 -16.39 -21.18 -17.42
N PRO A 498 -16.54 -21.68 -16.17
CA PRO A 498 -17.23 -20.95 -15.12
C PRO A 498 -16.42 -19.71 -14.72
N ASN A 499 -17.13 -18.64 -14.37
CA ASN A 499 -16.54 -17.39 -13.91
C ASN A 499 -16.90 -17.06 -12.45
N LYS A 500 -17.67 -17.92 -11.77
CA LYS A 500 -17.88 -17.84 -10.32
C LYS A 500 -16.73 -18.51 -9.59
N VAL A 501 -16.25 -17.90 -8.50
CA VAL A 501 -15.06 -18.35 -7.75
C VAL A 501 -15.20 -19.82 -7.30
N GLY A 502 -16.30 -20.16 -6.63
CA GLY A 502 -16.55 -21.50 -6.10
C GLY A 502 -16.69 -22.55 -7.19
N ASP A 503 -17.43 -22.25 -8.26
CA ASP A 503 -17.62 -23.16 -9.40
C ASP A 503 -16.28 -23.45 -10.11
N LEU A 504 -15.42 -22.43 -10.23
CA LEU A 504 -14.10 -22.58 -10.82
C LEU A 504 -13.19 -23.47 -9.96
N ILE A 505 -13.13 -23.23 -8.65
CA ILE A 505 -12.37 -24.06 -7.70
C ILE A 505 -12.85 -25.52 -7.78
N PHE A 506 -14.17 -25.72 -7.72
CA PHE A 506 -14.80 -27.04 -7.81
C PHE A 506 -14.38 -27.77 -9.09
N GLN A 507 -14.53 -27.14 -10.26
CA GLN A 507 -14.20 -27.78 -11.54
C GLN A 507 -12.71 -28.06 -11.70
N ILE A 508 -11.83 -27.23 -11.14
CA ILE A 508 -10.38 -27.49 -11.15
C ILE A 508 -10.07 -28.74 -10.32
N MET A 509 -10.63 -28.86 -9.11
CA MET A 509 -10.42 -30.04 -8.26
C MET A 509 -10.96 -31.32 -8.92
N GLU A 510 -12.15 -31.27 -9.53
CA GLU A 510 -12.69 -32.41 -10.29
C GLU A 510 -11.81 -32.78 -11.49
N TYR A 511 -11.34 -31.78 -12.26
CA TYR A 511 -10.47 -32.01 -13.41
C TYR A 511 -9.16 -32.71 -13.01
N LEU A 512 -8.62 -32.39 -11.83
CA LEU A 512 -7.42 -33.00 -11.28
C LEU A 512 -7.65 -34.42 -10.71
N GLY A 513 -8.88 -34.92 -10.75
CA GLY A 513 -9.24 -36.25 -10.23
C GLY A 513 -9.53 -36.27 -8.73
N TYR A 514 -9.80 -35.12 -8.11
CA TYR A 514 -10.20 -35.01 -6.71
C TYR A 514 -11.69 -34.64 -6.60
N PRO A 515 -12.61 -35.62 -6.67
CA PRO A 515 -14.03 -35.33 -6.52
C PRO A 515 -14.29 -34.71 -5.15
N VAL A 516 -14.97 -33.57 -5.14
CA VAL A 516 -15.20 -32.77 -3.94
C VAL A 516 -16.68 -32.43 -3.85
N ALA A 517 -17.27 -32.52 -2.66
CA ALA A 517 -18.65 -32.07 -2.46
C ALA A 517 -18.66 -30.54 -2.30
N ALA A 518 -19.72 -29.87 -2.79
CA ALA A 518 -19.88 -28.43 -2.61
C ALA A 518 -19.79 -28.01 -1.13
N GLN A 519 -20.36 -28.82 -0.22
CA GLN A 519 -20.26 -28.57 1.22
C GLN A 519 -18.80 -28.56 1.73
N THR A 520 -17.95 -29.44 1.22
CA THR A 520 -16.53 -29.49 1.59
C THR A 520 -15.79 -28.22 1.20
N VAL A 521 -16.09 -27.64 0.02
CA VAL A 521 -15.52 -26.34 -0.40
C VAL A 521 -15.97 -25.21 0.54
N ILE A 522 -17.23 -25.22 0.97
CA ILE A 522 -17.76 -24.26 1.96
C ILE A 522 -17.04 -24.41 3.31
N ASP A 523 -16.79 -25.64 3.74
CA ASP A 523 -16.10 -25.94 5.00
C ASP A 523 -14.63 -25.48 4.96
N TYR A 524 -13.93 -25.67 3.82
CA TYR A 524 -12.60 -25.14 3.59
C TYR A 524 -12.56 -23.61 3.57
N HIS A 525 -13.54 -22.96 2.94
CA HIS A 525 -13.69 -21.51 3.02
C HIS A 525 -13.88 -21.03 4.46
N ALA A 526 -14.74 -21.70 5.24
CA ALA A 526 -14.93 -21.39 6.65
C ALA A 526 -13.64 -21.56 7.46
N GLN A 527 -12.84 -22.58 7.16
CA GLN A 527 -11.52 -22.80 7.76
C GLN A 527 -10.55 -21.66 7.42
N GLU A 528 -10.53 -21.20 6.17
CA GLU A 528 -9.70 -20.08 5.73
C GLU A 528 -10.08 -18.76 6.43
N VAL A 529 -11.38 -18.49 6.60
CA VAL A 529 -11.86 -17.33 7.36
C VAL A 529 -11.45 -17.41 8.84
N ARG A 530 -11.47 -18.61 9.46
CA ARG A 530 -10.99 -18.81 10.84
C ARG A 530 -9.49 -18.58 10.96
N PHE A 531 -8.71 -19.05 9.98
CA PHE A 531 -7.28 -18.78 9.90
C PHE A 531 -7.02 -17.27 9.83
N HIS A 532 -7.65 -16.55 8.90
CA HIS A 532 -7.50 -15.09 8.80
C HIS A 532 -7.95 -14.35 10.06
N SER A 533 -9.03 -14.79 10.72
CA SER A 533 -9.47 -14.21 11.99
C SER A 533 -8.40 -14.35 13.08
N SER A 534 -7.73 -15.51 13.14
CA SER A 534 -6.67 -15.80 14.10
C SER A 534 -5.42 -14.96 13.85
N VAL A 535 -5.04 -14.79 12.57
CA VAL A 535 -3.88 -13.99 12.15
C VAL A 535 -4.08 -12.49 12.37
N THR A 536 -5.29 -11.99 12.09
CA THR A 536 -5.59 -10.55 12.17
C THR A 536 -6.05 -10.10 13.55
N GLY A 537 -6.44 -11.04 14.42
CA GLY A 537 -7.08 -10.73 15.71
C GLY A 537 -8.47 -10.10 15.56
N ARG A 538 -9.07 -10.17 14.36
CA ARG A 538 -10.40 -9.63 14.04
C ARG A 538 -11.39 -10.78 13.92
N ALA A 539 -12.60 -10.61 14.47
CA ALA A 539 -13.67 -11.57 14.31
C ALA A 539 -14.29 -11.41 12.89
N LEU A 540 -13.76 -12.14 11.92
CA LEU A 540 -14.32 -12.17 10.56
C LEU A 540 -15.51 -13.13 10.51
N GLN A 541 -16.56 -12.74 9.80
CA GLN A 541 -17.72 -13.60 9.60
C GLN A 541 -17.53 -14.47 8.37
N THR A 542 -17.84 -15.75 8.50
CA THR A 542 -17.89 -16.66 7.34
C THR A 542 -19.10 -16.32 6.49
N ASN A 543 -18.86 -15.95 5.24
CA ASN A 543 -19.92 -15.68 4.26
C ASN A 543 -19.72 -16.54 3.01
N SER A 544 -20.52 -17.59 2.84
CA SER A 544 -20.43 -18.45 1.66
C SER A 544 -20.80 -17.73 0.35
N ALA A 545 -21.39 -16.54 0.41
CA ALA A 545 -21.63 -15.72 -0.78
C ALA A 545 -20.31 -15.28 -1.45
N ASP A 546 -19.19 -15.29 -0.73
CA ASP A 546 -17.87 -14.97 -1.30
C ASP A 546 -17.48 -15.97 -2.40
N LEU A 547 -17.92 -17.23 -2.29
CA LEU A 547 -17.75 -18.27 -3.31
C LEU A 547 -18.65 -18.06 -4.53
N LEU A 548 -19.70 -17.24 -4.42
CA LEU A 548 -20.61 -16.93 -5.52
C LEU A 548 -20.21 -15.69 -6.31
N LEU A 549 -19.15 -15.00 -5.88
CA LEU A 549 -18.62 -13.84 -6.59
C LEU A 549 -18.15 -14.24 -7.99
N THR A 550 -18.41 -13.36 -8.95
CA THR A 550 -17.97 -13.52 -10.34
C THR A 550 -16.66 -12.77 -10.54
N ILE A 551 -15.67 -13.44 -11.14
CA ILE A 551 -14.44 -12.81 -11.60
C ILE A 551 -14.82 -11.79 -12.68
N GLY A 552 -14.49 -10.51 -12.44
CA GLY A 552 -14.80 -9.43 -13.36
C GLY A 552 -14.14 -9.62 -14.73
N ARG A 553 -14.67 -8.95 -15.76
CA ARG A 553 -13.98 -8.87 -17.05
C ARG A 553 -13.02 -7.69 -17.04
N ARG A 554 -11.79 -7.90 -17.49
CA ARG A 554 -10.81 -6.84 -17.70
C ARG A 554 -11.30 -5.92 -18.80
N LEU A 555 -11.34 -4.62 -18.50
CA LEU A 555 -11.67 -3.57 -19.45
C LEU A 555 -10.41 -2.81 -19.83
N ASN A 556 -10.26 -2.51 -21.12
CA ASN A 556 -9.27 -1.60 -21.65
C ASN A 556 -9.96 -0.35 -22.26
N PHE A 557 -9.17 0.64 -22.69
CA PHE A 557 -9.72 1.87 -23.28
C PHE A 557 -10.50 1.68 -24.58
N ALA A 558 -10.25 0.61 -25.34
CA ALA A 558 -11.06 0.28 -26.51
C ALA A 558 -12.44 -0.21 -26.05
N ASP A 559 -12.49 -1.09 -25.04
CA ASP A 559 -13.76 -1.57 -24.46
C ASP A 559 -14.60 -0.41 -23.91
N ILE A 560 -13.98 0.55 -23.22
CA ILE A 560 -14.70 1.73 -22.68
C ILE A 560 -15.29 2.57 -23.81
N ARG A 561 -14.53 2.79 -24.90
CA ARG A 561 -15.02 3.54 -26.06
C ARG A 561 -16.18 2.82 -26.74
N GLU A 562 -16.09 1.50 -26.91
CA GLU A 562 -17.19 0.71 -27.45
C GLU A 562 -18.43 0.76 -26.56
N LEU A 563 -18.25 0.64 -25.24
CA LEU A 563 -19.34 0.79 -24.27
C LEU A 563 -19.99 2.18 -24.34
N GLN A 564 -19.20 3.24 -24.50
CA GLN A 564 -19.72 4.60 -24.68
C GLN A 564 -20.57 4.73 -25.93
N VAL A 565 -20.11 4.17 -27.06
CA VAL A 565 -20.87 4.14 -28.31
C VAL A 565 -22.16 3.33 -28.15
N GLN A 566 -22.11 2.19 -27.46
CA GLN A 566 -23.26 1.36 -27.18
C GLN A 566 -24.28 2.08 -26.28
N ILE A 567 -23.82 2.79 -25.25
CA ILE A 567 -24.66 3.62 -24.37
C ILE A 567 -25.35 4.72 -25.19
N GLN A 568 -24.62 5.42 -26.05
CA GLN A 568 -25.20 6.45 -26.93
C GLN A 568 -26.29 5.86 -27.84
N ARG A 569 -26.04 4.67 -28.43
CA ARG A 569 -27.01 3.97 -29.27
C ARG A 569 -28.26 3.55 -28.48
N LEU A 570 -28.09 2.97 -27.30
CA LEU A 570 -29.20 2.56 -26.43
C LEU A 570 -30.01 3.76 -25.96
N ASN A 571 -29.37 4.88 -25.62
CA ASN A 571 -30.05 6.11 -25.27
C ASN A 571 -30.89 6.65 -26.43
N ALA A 572 -30.37 6.62 -27.66
CA ALA A 572 -31.13 7.00 -28.85
C ALA A 572 -32.34 6.07 -29.09
N GLN A 573 -32.18 4.76 -28.89
CA GLN A 573 -33.28 3.80 -29.00
C GLN A 573 -34.35 4.03 -27.92
N ASN A 574 -33.96 4.26 -26.68
CA ASN A 574 -34.88 4.57 -25.58
C ASN A 574 -35.65 5.87 -25.82
N GLN A 575 -34.99 6.90 -26.36
CA GLN A 575 -35.65 8.14 -26.75
C GLN A 575 -36.69 7.91 -27.84
N ALA A 576 -36.36 7.12 -28.88
CA ALA A 576 -37.29 6.79 -29.96
C ALA A 576 -38.51 6.01 -29.44
N LEU A 577 -38.30 4.98 -28.61
CA LEU A 577 -39.39 4.20 -28.00
C LEU A 577 -40.27 5.05 -27.08
N THR A 578 -39.68 6.01 -26.35
CA THR A 578 -40.44 6.93 -25.50
C THR A 578 -41.35 7.84 -26.33
N GLN A 579 -40.84 8.36 -27.46
CA GLN A 579 -41.64 9.16 -28.39
C GLN A 579 -42.77 8.36 -29.04
N GLU A 580 -42.51 7.10 -29.42
CA GLU A 580 -43.54 6.20 -29.96
C GLU A 580 -44.64 5.93 -28.92
N LEU A 581 -44.26 5.62 -27.67
CA LEU A 581 -45.21 5.42 -26.58
C LEU A 581 -46.05 6.67 -26.28
N GLU A 582 -45.46 7.86 -26.30
CA GLU A 582 -46.20 9.12 -26.17
C GLU A 582 -47.17 9.35 -27.33
N GLY A 583 -46.77 8.98 -28.55
CA GLY A 583 -47.63 8.99 -29.73
C GLY A 583 -48.83 8.07 -29.59
N GLU A 584 -48.62 6.82 -29.16
CA GLU A 584 -49.70 5.86 -28.89
C GLU A 584 -50.60 6.32 -27.74
N ARG A 585 -50.05 6.85 -26.64
CA ARG A 585 -50.84 7.44 -25.55
C ARG A 585 -51.73 8.58 -26.03
N ARG A 586 -51.25 9.39 -26.97
CA ARG A 586 -52.04 10.48 -27.58
C ARG A 586 -53.19 9.90 -28.40
N LYS A 587 -52.93 8.92 -29.27
CA LYS A 587 -53.99 8.24 -30.05
C LYS A 587 -55.06 7.63 -29.15
N VAL A 588 -54.66 6.95 -28.07
CA VAL A 588 -55.60 6.37 -27.10
C VAL A 588 -56.45 7.45 -26.42
N ARG A 589 -55.83 8.59 -26.06
CA ARG A 589 -56.56 9.72 -25.48
C ARG A 589 -57.56 10.31 -26.47
N ASP A 590 -57.14 10.54 -27.72
CA ASP A 590 -58.01 11.05 -28.78
C ASP A 590 -59.18 10.10 -29.05
N MET A 591 -58.95 8.77 -29.02
CA MET A 591 -60.01 7.77 -29.12
C MET A 591 -60.98 7.81 -27.93
N LEU A 592 -60.47 7.91 -26.70
CA LEU A 592 -61.31 8.02 -25.49
C LEU A 592 -62.16 9.30 -25.50
N ASP A 593 -61.57 10.42 -25.91
CA ASP A 593 -62.27 11.70 -26.04
C ASP A 593 -63.35 11.63 -27.13
N ALA A 594 -63.08 10.96 -28.25
CA ALA A 594 -64.08 10.70 -29.28
C ALA A 594 -65.25 9.87 -28.74
N VAL A 595 -64.98 8.76 -28.04
CA VAL A 595 -66.01 7.89 -27.44
C VAL A 595 -66.86 8.66 -26.42
N ASN A 596 -66.23 9.45 -25.54
CA ASN A 596 -66.92 10.26 -24.54
C ASN A 596 -67.74 11.41 -25.19
N GLY A 597 -67.23 12.01 -26.26
CA GLY A 597 -67.92 13.05 -27.04
C GLY A 597 -69.16 12.52 -27.79
N TYR A 598 -69.15 11.27 -28.23
CA TYR A 598 -70.33 10.60 -28.79
C TYR A 598 -71.40 10.30 -27.72
N SER A 599 -71.00 10.00 -26.49
CA SER A 599 -71.94 9.75 -25.38
C SER A 599 -72.69 10.99 -24.90
N LEU A 600 -72.15 12.20 -25.12
CA LEU A 600 -72.79 13.48 -24.78
C LEU A 600 -73.73 14.04 -25.86
N ARG A 601 -73.73 13.47 -27.07
CA ARG A 601 -74.64 13.85 -28.16
C ARG A 601 -75.83 12.90 -28.34
N ALA A 602 -75.88 11.83 -27.55
CA ALA A 602 -76.95 10.82 -27.58
C ALA A 602 -77.86 10.84 -26.33
N GLY A 603 -77.80 11.91 -25.53
CA GLY A 603 -78.66 12.15 -24.37
C GLY A 603 -79.73 13.18 -24.65
#